data_AF-D6Y710-F1
#
_entry.id   AF-D6Y710-F1
#
_cell.length_a   1.000
_cell.length_b   1.000
_cell.length_c   1.000
_cell.angle_alpha   90.00
_cell.angle_beta   90.00
_cell.angle_gamma   90.00
#
_symmetry.space_group_name_H-M   'P 1'
#
loop_
_entity.id
_entity.type
_entity.pdbx_description
1 polymer ?
#
loop_
_entity_poly.entity_id
_entity_poly.type
_entity_poly.pdbx_seq_one_letter_code
_entity_poly.pdbx_strand_id
1 'polypeptide(L)'
;MTTELCSPMGFMRTPSEGTAELSWQDGRWFAAGRPLGRPLRPDDVAPLRPLRALRVAWPREPAAYALATIRDLAGAGVPLTADPPPAWVRAADPVLADLIAGWVPEAGDGSPRSVADLRREEHSVRLRRHALRAKGLCRDTPQVAVVMASRRPHLVGRALAQIARQRGADLEVIVALHGYPADLVRQALDEFPGTLTVIEADRDTPFGAVLNQAAERSSAGLIAKWDDDDWYGPEHIADLLLAKAYSGADVVGTAAEFFHLEPLNCTIRRTDYSSEVWTDHVAGGTILIDRRLFQEVGGFAPLPGGVDSHLLRAAAAAGGRIYRTHGLGYMLSRSVSGDHTWRLPLAHFLRVATNQWHGFRPSLLLETP
;
A
#
# COMPACT_ATOMS: atom_id res chain seq x y z
N MET A 1 5.33 -11.91 -19.26
CA MET A 1 4.53 -13.07 -18.81
C MET A 1 3.43 -12.54 -17.91
N THR A 2 2.17 -12.62 -18.32
CA THR A 2 1.03 -12.34 -17.45
C THR A 2 0.95 -13.44 -16.41
N THR A 3 1.38 -13.15 -15.18
CA THR A 3 1.07 -14.02 -14.04
C THR A 3 -0.45 -14.05 -13.91
N GLU A 4 -1.07 -15.22 -14.17
CA GLU A 4 -2.50 -15.46 -13.92
C GLU A 4 -2.77 -15.31 -12.42
N LEU A 5 -2.99 -14.08 -11.99
CA LEU A 5 -3.38 -13.77 -10.62
C LEU A 5 -4.89 -13.88 -10.55
N CYS A 6 -5.33 -14.76 -9.65
CA CYS A 6 -6.70 -15.17 -9.52
C CYS A 6 -7.67 -14.01 -9.21
N SER A 7 -7.21 -12.92 -8.61
CA SER A 7 -8.03 -11.71 -8.38
C SER A 7 -7.15 -10.56 -7.89
N PRO A 8 -7.24 -9.35 -8.48
CA PRO A 8 -6.71 -8.15 -7.85
C PRO A 8 -7.62 -7.68 -6.71
N MET A 9 -8.93 -7.98 -6.72
CA MET A 9 -9.87 -7.55 -5.69
C MET A 9 -9.55 -8.18 -4.34
N GLY A 10 -9.44 -7.33 -3.32
CA GLY A 10 -9.22 -7.69 -1.94
C GLY A 10 -10.46 -8.26 -1.24
N PHE A 11 -10.29 -8.54 0.05
CA PHE A 11 -11.33 -9.06 0.92
C PHE A 11 -12.24 -7.95 1.43
N MET A 12 -13.45 -8.33 1.87
CA MET A 12 -14.30 -7.40 2.61
C MET A 12 -13.56 -6.97 3.88
N ARG A 13 -13.48 -5.66 4.14
CA ARG A 13 -12.82 -5.11 5.32
C ARG A 13 -13.42 -5.69 6.60
N THR A 14 -14.74 -5.61 6.69
CA THR A 14 -15.54 -6.23 7.74
C THR A 14 -16.17 -7.51 7.18
N PRO A 15 -15.73 -8.70 7.62
CA PRO A 15 -16.32 -9.95 7.17
C PRO A 15 -17.70 -10.14 7.81
N SER A 16 -18.63 -10.71 7.04
CA SER A 16 -19.98 -11.07 7.50
C SER A 16 -20.09 -12.52 7.95
N GLU A 17 -19.05 -13.33 7.70
CA GLU A 17 -19.01 -14.75 8.05
C GLU A 17 -17.80 -15.06 8.95
N GLY A 18 -17.89 -16.17 9.69
CA GLY A 18 -16.85 -16.65 10.58
C GLY A 18 -15.64 -17.25 9.87
N THR A 19 -14.85 -18.01 10.61
CA THR A 19 -13.75 -18.81 10.06
C THR A 19 -14.31 -20.09 9.48
N ALA A 20 -14.00 -20.38 8.22
CA ALA A 20 -14.33 -21.67 7.58
C ALA A 20 -13.09 -22.56 7.46
N GLU A 21 -13.32 -23.86 7.26
CA GLU A 21 -12.24 -24.82 7.06
C GLU A 21 -11.82 -24.87 5.58
N LEU A 22 -10.51 -25.03 5.36
CA LEU A 22 -9.89 -25.42 4.10
C LEU A 22 -9.29 -26.82 4.28
N SER A 23 -9.95 -27.85 3.76
CA SER A 23 -9.58 -29.26 3.97
C SER A 23 -9.02 -29.92 2.72
N TRP A 24 -8.13 -30.88 2.93
CA TRP A 24 -7.50 -31.68 1.87
C TRP A 24 -8.11 -33.07 1.81
N GLN A 25 -8.73 -33.42 0.69
CA GLN A 25 -9.38 -34.72 0.46
C GLN A 25 -9.13 -35.20 -0.96
N ASP A 26 -8.78 -36.47 -1.13
CA ASP A 26 -8.55 -37.12 -2.43
C ASP A 26 -7.65 -36.32 -3.37
N GLY A 27 -6.58 -35.78 -2.78
CA GLY A 27 -5.62 -35.00 -3.51
C GLY A 27 -6.12 -33.63 -3.94
N ARG A 28 -7.21 -33.07 -3.38
CA ARG A 28 -7.84 -31.78 -3.73
C ARG A 28 -8.15 -30.92 -2.50
N TRP A 29 -8.13 -29.60 -2.67
CA TRP A 29 -8.57 -28.64 -1.64
C TRP A 29 -10.07 -28.36 -1.72
N PHE A 30 -10.72 -28.31 -0.57
CA PHE A 30 -12.10 -27.90 -0.39
C PHE A 30 -12.17 -26.72 0.58
N ALA A 31 -12.69 -25.58 0.13
CA ALA A 31 -12.92 -24.41 0.98
C ALA A 31 -14.40 -24.30 1.31
N ALA A 32 -14.75 -24.27 2.61
CA ALA A 32 -16.14 -24.27 3.06
C ALA A 32 -16.99 -25.38 2.40
N GLY A 33 -16.41 -26.58 2.24
CA GLY A 33 -17.06 -27.74 1.61
C GLY A 33 -17.12 -27.70 0.07
N ARG A 34 -16.63 -26.64 -0.58
CA ARG A 34 -16.63 -26.51 -2.05
C ARG A 34 -15.24 -26.82 -2.61
N PRO A 35 -15.14 -27.67 -3.65
CA PRO A 35 -13.85 -28.02 -4.23
C PRO A 35 -13.26 -26.84 -5.00
N LEU A 36 -11.98 -26.52 -4.75
CA LEU A 36 -11.26 -25.47 -5.46
C LEU A 36 -10.78 -25.94 -6.84
N GLY A 37 -10.72 -25.03 -7.81
CA GLY A 37 -10.13 -25.25 -9.13
C GLY A 37 -8.61 -25.49 -9.10
N ARG A 38 -8.11 -26.04 -10.21
CA ARG A 38 -6.68 -26.20 -10.50
C ARG A 38 -6.43 -25.82 -11.97
N PRO A 39 -5.83 -24.66 -12.27
CA PRO A 39 -5.43 -23.60 -11.33
C PRO A 39 -6.63 -22.96 -10.61
N LEU A 40 -6.35 -22.24 -9.53
CA LEU A 40 -7.35 -21.46 -8.78
C LEU A 40 -7.94 -20.36 -9.69
N ARG A 41 -9.26 -20.19 -9.69
CA ARG A 41 -9.99 -19.25 -10.55
C ARG A 41 -10.69 -18.16 -9.74
N PRO A 42 -10.97 -16.98 -10.32
CA PRO A 42 -11.69 -15.91 -9.61
C PRO A 42 -12.98 -16.38 -8.91
N ASP A 43 -13.72 -17.29 -9.53
CA ASP A 43 -14.96 -17.87 -9.00
C ASP A 43 -14.75 -18.80 -7.79
N ASP A 44 -13.53 -19.33 -7.61
CA ASP A 44 -13.15 -20.06 -6.41
C ASP A 44 -12.91 -19.11 -5.22
N VAL A 45 -12.42 -17.90 -5.48
CA VAL A 45 -12.06 -16.90 -4.45
C VAL A 45 -13.23 -16.00 -4.07
N ALA A 46 -14.08 -15.63 -5.01
CA ALA A 46 -15.18 -14.70 -4.77
C ALA A 46 -16.09 -15.12 -3.58
N PRO A 47 -16.48 -16.40 -3.42
CA PRO A 47 -17.28 -16.84 -2.27
C PRO A 47 -16.55 -16.80 -0.93
N LEU A 48 -15.21 -16.69 -0.93
CA LEU A 48 -14.40 -16.68 0.28
C LEU A 48 -14.28 -15.28 0.89
N ARG A 49 -14.54 -14.23 0.12
CA ARG A 49 -14.37 -12.81 0.54
C ARG A 49 -15.13 -12.43 1.82
N PRO A 50 -16.34 -12.95 2.09
CA PRO A 50 -17.08 -12.64 3.32
C PRO A 50 -16.50 -13.29 4.58
N LEU A 51 -15.61 -14.28 4.46
CA LEU A 51 -15.08 -15.04 5.59
C LEU A 51 -14.09 -14.22 6.44
N ARG A 52 -14.13 -14.44 7.75
CA ARG A 52 -13.12 -13.97 8.69
C ARG A 52 -11.75 -14.56 8.35
N ALA A 53 -11.69 -15.86 8.12
CA ALA A 53 -10.49 -16.59 7.74
C ALA A 53 -10.81 -17.94 7.09
N LEU A 54 -9.82 -18.52 6.41
CA LEU A 54 -9.78 -19.94 6.09
C LEU A 54 -8.74 -20.64 6.96
N ARG A 55 -9.17 -21.62 7.76
CA ARG A 55 -8.30 -22.47 8.58
C ARG A 55 -7.79 -23.64 7.73
N VAL A 56 -6.49 -23.69 7.48
CA VAL A 56 -5.84 -24.72 6.66
C VAL A 56 -5.67 -25.99 7.47
N ALA A 57 -6.36 -27.06 7.06
CA ALA A 57 -6.13 -28.43 7.52
C ALA A 57 -5.13 -29.11 6.56
N TRP A 58 -3.84 -29.03 6.90
CA TRP A 58 -2.76 -29.53 6.06
C TRP A 58 -2.81 -31.05 5.87
N PRO A 59 -2.46 -31.58 4.66
CA PRO A 59 -2.17 -33.00 4.52
C PRO A 59 -0.96 -33.39 5.38
N ARG A 60 -1.03 -34.59 5.98
CA ARG A 60 0.04 -35.11 6.85
C ARG A 60 1.37 -35.26 6.09
N GLU A 61 1.29 -35.76 4.87
CA GLU A 61 2.42 -35.96 3.97
C GLU A 61 2.49 -34.87 2.90
N PRO A 62 3.69 -34.61 2.33
CA PRO A 62 3.83 -33.73 1.19
C PRO A 62 2.90 -34.15 0.05
N ALA A 63 2.13 -33.20 -0.46
CA ALA A 63 1.23 -33.43 -1.59
C ALA A 63 1.50 -32.41 -2.69
N ALA A 64 1.57 -32.91 -3.93
CA ALA A 64 1.73 -32.05 -5.10
C ALA A 64 0.63 -30.99 -5.13
N TYR A 65 0.99 -29.76 -5.47
CA TYR A 65 0.10 -28.59 -5.55
C TYR A 65 -0.49 -28.08 -4.23
N ALA A 66 -0.38 -28.80 -3.12
CA ALA A 66 -0.98 -28.37 -1.85
C ALA A 66 -0.46 -26.98 -1.43
N LEU A 67 0.86 -26.81 -1.38
CA LEU A 67 1.50 -25.54 -1.04
C LEU A 67 1.27 -24.44 -2.08
N ALA A 68 1.24 -24.80 -3.37
CA ALA A 68 0.99 -23.86 -4.46
C ALA A 68 -0.39 -23.20 -4.34
N THR A 69 -1.45 -23.98 -4.07
CA THR A 69 -2.80 -23.43 -3.86
C THR A 69 -2.87 -22.52 -2.63
N ILE A 70 -2.15 -22.84 -1.55
CA ILE A 70 -2.09 -21.95 -0.38
C ILE A 70 -1.43 -20.61 -0.74
N ARG A 71 -0.34 -20.64 -1.53
CA ARG A 71 0.27 -19.42 -2.07
C ARG A 71 -0.68 -18.68 -3.02
N ASP A 72 -1.47 -19.38 -3.82
CA ASP A 72 -2.48 -18.76 -4.70
C ASP A 72 -3.56 -18.04 -3.91
N LEU A 73 -4.10 -18.67 -2.86
CA LEU A 73 -5.08 -18.08 -1.95
C LEU A 73 -4.49 -16.87 -1.21
N ALA A 74 -3.28 -17.01 -0.65
CA ALA A 74 -2.58 -15.90 0.00
C ALA A 74 -2.34 -14.73 -0.97
N GLY A 75 -1.89 -15.00 -2.19
CA GLY A 75 -1.69 -14.00 -3.24
C GLY A 75 -2.98 -13.30 -3.69
N ALA A 76 -4.11 -13.99 -3.59
CA ALA A 76 -5.45 -13.42 -3.79
C ALA A 76 -5.96 -12.64 -2.56
N GLY A 77 -5.15 -12.51 -1.50
CA GLY A 77 -5.48 -11.78 -0.29
C GLY A 77 -6.31 -12.56 0.73
N VAL A 78 -6.46 -13.88 0.58
CA VAL A 78 -7.27 -14.69 1.50
C VAL A 78 -6.61 -14.73 2.88
N PRO A 79 -7.30 -14.30 3.97
CA PRO A 79 -6.77 -14.44 5.31
C PRO A 79 -6.72 -15.92 5.68
N LEU A 80 -5.52 -16.48 5.75
CA LEU A 80 -5.28 -17.89 6.05
C LEU A 80 -4.73 -18.04 7.46
N THR A 81 -5.21 -19.03 8.20
CA THR A 81 -4.70 -19.41 9.52
C THR A 81 -4.54 -20.93 9.59
N ALA A 82 -3.73 -21.45 10.50
CA ALA A 82 -3.66 -22.88 10.74
C ALA A 82 -3.16 -23.18 12.15
N ASP A 83 -3.42 -24.41 12.61
CA ASP A 83 -2.56 -25.02 13.62
C ASP A 83 -1.12 -25.12 13.08
N PRO A 84 -0.11 -25.35 13.96
CA PRO A 84 1.29 -25.43 13.53
C PRO A 84 1.47 -26.31 12.27
N PRO A 85 1.94 -25.72 11.14
CA PRO A 85 2.09 -26.46 9.89
C PRO A 85 3.05 -27.65 10.04
N PRO A 86 2.82 -28.76 9.31
CA PRO A 86 3.68 -29.94 9.38
C PRO A 86 5.10 -29.62 8.87
N ALA A 87 6.07 -30.46 9.26
CA ALA A 87 7.49 -30.25 9.00
C ALA A 87 7.80 -30.01 7.51
N TRP A 88 7.09 -30.68 6.61
CA TRP A 88 7.30 -30.52 5.17
C TRP A 88 6.92 -29.12 4.66
N VAL A 89 5.89 -28.48 5.23
CA VAL A 89 5.52 -27.10 4.88
C VAL A 89 6.58 -26.14 5.37
N ARG A 90 7.03 -26.30 6.62
CA ARG A 90 8.09 -25.47 7.22
C ARG A 90 9.41 -25.58 6.46
N ALA A 91 9.75 -26.78 5.99
CA ALA A 91 10.95 -26.99 5.18
C ALA A 91 10.83 -26.34 3.79
N ALA A 92 9.65 -26.36 3.18
CA ALA A 92 9.43 -25.84 1.83
C ALA A 92 9.20 -24.31 1.78
N ASP A 93 8.58 -23.75 2.80
CA ASP A 93 8.26 -22.32 2.91
C ASP A 93 8.12 -21.89 4.39
N PRO A 94 9.25 -21.67 5.09
CA PRO A 94 9.23 -21.35 6.51
C PRO A 94 8.49 -20.03 6.80
N VAL A 95 8.65 -19.03 5.93
CA VAL A 95 8.01 -17.71 6.10
C VAL A 95 6.49 -17.83 5.98
N LEU A 96 5.98 -18.54 4.97
CA LEU A 96 4.53 -18.78 4.86
C LEU A 96 4.00 -19.57 6.06
N ALA A 97 4.74 -20.60 6.49
CA ALA A 97 4.34 -21.43 7.62
C ALA A 97 4.19 -20.61 8.91
N ASP A 98 5.15 -19.72 9.18
CA ASP A 98 5.15 -18.86 10.36
C ASP A 98 4.07 -17.78 10.28
N LEU A 99 3.86 -17.17 9.11
CA LEU A 99 2.77 -16.21 8.92
C LEU A 99 1.41 -16.87 9.19
N ILE A 100 1.12 -18.01 8.56
CA ILE A 100 -0.18 -18.71 8.70
C ILE A 100 -0.42 -19.15 10.15
N ALA A 101 0.61 -19.63 10.85
CA ALA A 101 0.49 -20.06 12.25
C ALA A 101 0.46 -18.88 13.24
N GLY A 102 0.98 -17.72 12.85
CA GLY A 102 1.21 -16.56 13.73
C GLY A 102 -0.01 -15.69 13.98
N TRP A 103 -1.16 -16.01 13.38
CA TRP A 103 -2.39 -15.24 13.57
C TRP A 103 -3.56 -16.16 13.92
N VAL A 104 -4.22 -15.85 15.04
CA VAL A 104 -5.47 -16.48 15.46
C VAL A 104 -6.62 -15.51 15.16
N PRO A 105 -7.65 -15.92 14.39
CA PRO A 105 -8.76 -15.05 14.09
C PRO A 105 -9.59 -14.73 15.34
N GLU A 106 -9.80 -13.44 15.57
CA GLU A 106 -10.69 -12.94 16.62
C GLU A 106 -11.91 -12.24 15.99
N ALA A 107 -13.05 -12.31 16.68
CA ALA A 107 -14.22 -11.51 16.34
C ALA A 107 -14.08 -10.10 16.93
N GLY A 108 -14.55 -9.09 16.20
CA GLY A 108 -14.65 -7.74 16.76
C GLY A 108 -15.71 -7.68 17.86
N ASP A 109 -15.50 -6.82 18.84
CA ASP A 109 -16.46 -6.52 19.91
C ASP A 109 -17.53 -5.50 19.47
N GLY A 110 -17.55 -5.13 18.19
CA GLY A 110 -18.45 -4.13 17.60
C GLY A 110 -18.14 -2.68 18.02
N SER A 111 -17.11 -2.44 18.84
CA SER A 111 -16.75 -1.11 19.29
C SER A 111 -15.88 -0.37 18.26
N PRO A 112 -15.92 0.98 18.21
CA PRO A 112 -14.98 1.78 17.42
C PRO A 112 -13.50 1.62 17.84
N ARG A 113 -13.22 0.96 18.97
CA ARG A 113 -11.86 0.67 19.42
C ARG A 113 -11.37 -0.70 18.95
N SER A 114 -12.26 -1.55 18.44
CA SER A 114 -11.93 -2.88 17.98
C SER A 114 -10.90 -2.85 16.86
N VAL A 115 -9.86 -3.67 16.99
CA VAL A 115 -8.82 -3.84 15.97
C VAL A 115 -8.89 -5.19 15.28
N ALA A 116 -9.90 -6.02 15.55
CA ALA A 116 -9.99 -7.38 14.99
C ALA A 116 -9.99 -7.39 13.45
N ASP A 117 -10.79 -6.51 12.83
CA ASP A 117 -10.82 -6.34 11.37
C ASP A 117 -9.48 -5.80 10.85
N LEU A 118 -8.90 -4.81 11.52
CA LEU A 118 -7.59 -4.26 11.16
C LEU A 118 -6.49 -5.33 11.20
N ARG A 119 -6.43 -6.14 12.27
CA ARG A 119 -5.43 -7.20 12.44
C ARG A 119 -5.58 -8.29 11.38
N ARG A 120 -6.82 -8.61 10.98
CA ARG A 120 -7.09 -9.49 9.84
C ARG A 120 -6.55 -8.92 8.53
N GLU A 121 -6.80 -7.64 8.26
CA GLU A 121 -6.34 -6.98 7.03
C GLU A 121 -4.80 -6.92 6.98
N GLU A 122 -4.14 -6.55 8.08
CA GLU A 122 -2.68 -6.54 8.18
C GLU A 122 -2.07 -7.92 7.96
N HIS A 123 -2.69 -8.96 8.52
CA HIS A 123 -2.29 -10.35 8.33
C HIS A 123 -2.42 -10.80 6.87
N SER A 124 -3.58 -10.51 6.25
CA SER A 124 -3.83 -10.78 4.82
C SER A 124 -2.78 -10.11 3.93
N VAL A 125 -2.45 -8.84 4.18
CA VAL A 125 -1.41 -8.12 3.41
C VAL A 125 -0.05 -8.78 3.56
N ARG A 126 0.36 -9.20 4.76
CA ARG A 126 1.64 -9.89 4.98
C ARG A 126 1.72 -11.22 4.22
N LEU A 127 0.66 -12.04 4.29
CA LEU A 127 0.55 -13.28 3.52
C LEU A 127 0.64 -13.02 2.01
N ARG A 128 -0.09 -12.00 1.55
CA ARG A 128 -0.13 -11.63 0.13
C ARG A 128 1.21 -11.18 -0.39
N ARG A 129 1.91 -10.28 0.32
CA ARG A 129 3.26 -9.83 -0.02
C ARG A 129 4.20 -11.01 -0.23
N HIS A 130 4.23 -11.93 0.75
CA HIS A 130 5.08 -13.13 0.67
C HIS A 130 4.73 -13.99 -0.54
N ALA A 131 3.45 -14.33 -0.71
CA ALA A 131 3.01 -15.20 -1.78
C ALA A 131 3.26 -14.63 -3.18
N LEU A 132 3.03 -13.34 -3.39
CA LEU A 132 3.28 -12.69 -4.69
C LEU A 132 4.78 -12.63 -5.00
N ARG A 133 5.63 -12.32 -4.02
CA ARG A 133 7.10 -12.34 -4.17
C ARG A 133 7.64 -13.74 -4.44
N ALA A 134 7.11 -14.75 -3.76
CA ALA A 134 7.47 -16.16 -3.99
C ALA A 134 7.14 -16.61 -5.42
N LYS A 135 6.08 -16.06 -6.02
CA LYS A 135 5.74 -16.25 -7.44
C LYS A 135 6.59 -15.44 -8.42
N GLY A 136 7.50 -14.61 -7.91
CA GLY A 136 8.39 -13.78 -8.72
C GLY A 136 7.74 -12.53 -9.28
N LEU A 137 6.59 -12.07 -8.75
CA LEU A 137 6.10 -10.75 -9.09
C LEU A 137 7.13 -9.70 -8.68
N CYS A 138 7.24 -8.67 -9.51
CA CYS A 138 8.14 -7.53 -9.31
C CYS A 138 9.64 -7.87 -9.28
N ARG A 139 10.09 -8.99 -9.85
CA ARG A 139 11.53 -9.29 -9.99
C ARG A 139 12.27 -8.30 -10.88
N ASP A 140 11.61 -7.83 -11.94
CA ASP A 140 12.18 -6.95 -12.96
C ASP A 140 11.42 -5.60 -13.01
N THR A 141 11.11 -5.01 -11.84
CA THR A 141 10.48 -3.69 -11.82
C THR A 141 11.45 -2.63 -12.30
N PRO A 142 11.00 -1.66 -13.12
CA PRO A 142 11.80 -0.48 -13.41
C PRO A 142 12.18 0.26 -12.12
N GLN A 143 13.32 0.95 -12.16
CA GLN A 143 13.69 1.91 -11.11
C GLN A 143 12.55 2.92 -10.90
N VAL A 144 12.39 3.37 -9.65
CA VAL A 144 11.38 4.35 -9.24
C VAL A 144 12.07 5.65 -8.83
N ALA A 145 11.68 6.76 -9.45
CA ALA A 145 12.02 8.10 -8.98
C ALA A 145 11.04 8.54 -7.91
N VAL A 146 11.52 8.70 -6.67
CA VAL A 146 10.75 9.36 -5.62
C VAL A 146 10.91 10.87 -5.78
N VAL A 147 9.81 11.54 -6.14
CA VAL A 147 9.76 12.98 -6.36
C VAL A 147 9.07 13.64 -5.16
N MET A 148 9.82 14.47 -4.45
CA MET A 148 9.36 15.21 -3.28
C MET A 148 9.62 16.70 -3.47
N ALA A 149 8.61 17.53 -3.22
CA ALA A 149 8.79 18.98 -3.12
C ALA A 149 8.44 19.42 -1.69
N SER A 150 9.34 20.17 -1.05
CA SER A 150 9.13 20.63 0.32
C SER A 150 9.27 22.14 0.41
N ARG A 151 8.32 22.78 1.10
CA ARG A 151 8.41 24.18 1.57
C ARG A 151 8.85 24.28 3.04
N ARG A 152 9.20 23.14 3.65
CA ARG A 152 9.32 22.94 5.10
C ARG A 152 10.65 22.28 5.43
N PRO A 153 11.74 23.07 5.59
CA PRO A 153 13.09 22.53 5.82
C PRO A 153 13.14 21.49 6.95
N HIS A 154 12.40 21.73 8.04
CA HIS A 154 12.36 20.86 9.21
C HIS A 154 11.73 19.47 8.98
N LEU A 155 11.04 19.25 7.85
CA LEU A 155 10.45 17.95 7.51
C LEU A 155 11.32 17.10 6.58
N VAL A 156 12.27 17.71 5.87
CA VAL A 156 13.10 17.02 4.87
C VAL A 156 13.85 15.83 5.46
N GLY A 157 14.46 16.01 6.64
CA GLY A 157 15.17 14.91 7.31
C GLY A 157 14.27 13.73 7.68
N ARG A 158 13.06 14.00 8.19
CA ARG A 158 12.09 12.94 8.51
C ARG A 158 11.64 12.21 7.24
N ALA A 159 11.37 12.95 6.16
CA ALA A 159 10.94 12.36 4.90
C ALA A 159 12.04 11.48 4.29
N LEU A 160 13.28 11.97 4.21
CA LEU A 160 14.43 11.22 3.72
C LEU A 160 14.71 9.95 4.55
N ALA A 161 14.58 10.02 5.88
CA ALA A 161 14.72 8.85 6.74
C ALA A 161 13.65 7.77 6.46
N GLN A 162 12.41 8.15 6.12
CA GLN A 162 11.36 7.22 5.73
C GLN A 162 11.61 6.61 4.34
N ILE A 163 12.14 7.39 3.40
CA ILE A 163 12.51 6.92 2.06
C ILE A 163 13.70 5.94 2.15
N ALA A 164 14.71 6.25 2.96
CA ALA A 164 15.89 5.39 3.16
C ALA A 164 15.55 4.01 3.75
N ARG A 165 14.40 3.88 4.42
CA ARG A 165 13.90 2.63 5.00
C ARG A 165 13.07 1.79 4.02
N GLN A 166 12.78 2.28 2.81
CA GLN A 166 12.03 1.51 1.83
C GLN A 166 12.78 0.23 1.46
N ARG A 167 12.05 -0.87 1.28
CA ARG A 167 12.59 -2.20 0.97
C ARG A 167 11.98 -2.71 -0.33
N GLY A 168 12.71 -3.57 -1.04
CA GLY A 168 12.18 -4.27 -2.21
C GLY A 168 11.88 -3.40 -3.43
N ALA A 169 12.53 -2.24 -3.54
CA ALA A 169 12.45 -1.35 -4.69
C ALA A 169 13.84 -0.72 -4.96
N ASP A 170 14.16 -0.51 -6.24
CA ASP A 170 15.31 0.28 -6.69
C ASP A 170 14.87 1.74 -6.82
N LEU A 171 15.48 2.62 -6.02
CA LEU A 171 15.04 4.01 -5.83
C LEU A 171 16.15 4.99 -6.20
N GLU A 172 15.77 6.05 -6.92
CA GLU A 172 16.45 7.34 -6.89
C GLU A 172 15.52 8.38 -6.25
N VAL A 173 16.08 9.37 -5.56
CA VAL A 173 15.31 10.42 -4.87
C VAL A 173 15.64 11.77 -5.47
N ILE A 174 14.61 12.54 -5.79
CA ILE A 174 14.73 13.91 -6.23
C ILE A 174 13.95 14.81 -5.29
N VAL A 175 14.68 15.68 -4.59
CA VAL A 175 14.11 16.62 -3.61
C VAL A 175 14.18 18.03 -4.18
N ALA A 176 13.01 18.64 -4.38
CA ALA A 176 12.88 20.05 -4.70
C ALA A 176 12.63 20.86 -3.42
N LEU A 177 13.62 21.68 -3.05
CA LEU A 177 13.57 22.63 -1.96
C LEU A 177 12.91 23.92 -2.45
N HIS A 178 11.67 24.13 -2.05
CA HIS A 178 10.80 25.16 -2.61
C HIS A 178 10.88 26.43 -1.78
N GLY A 179 11.64 27.41 -2.26
CA GLY A 179 11.75 28.76 -1.69
C GLY A 179 12.78 28.89 -0.56
N TYR A 180 13.73 27.96 -0.46
CA TYR A 180 14.85 27.99 0.49
C TYR A 180 16.08 27.23 -0.03
N PRO A 181 17.31 27.59 0.39
CA PRO A 181 18.53 26.95 -0.06
C PRO A 181 18.81 25.62 0.65
N ALA A 182 19.57 24.75 0.00
CA ALA A 182 20.00 23.43 0.50
C ALA A 182 20.76 23.50 1.82
N ASP A 183 21.45 24.60 2.08
CA ASP A 183 22.19 24.85 3.32
C ASP A 183 21.34 24.67 4.59
N LEU A 184 20.02 24.93 4.53
CA LEU A 184 19.12 24.74 5.68
C LEU A 184 18.85 23.27 6.01
N VAL A 185 19.12 22.35 5.08
CA VAL A 185 18.85 20.91 5.23
C VAL A 185 20.07 20.05 4.92
N ARG A 186 21.26 20.66 4.77
CA ARG A 186 22.49 20.00 4.33
C ARG A 186 22.78 18.70 5.10
N GLN A 187 22.64 18.72 6.42
CA GLN A 187 22.83 17.53 7.26
C GLN A 187 21.94 16.35 6.80
N ALA A 188 20.65 16.61 6.55
CA ALA A 188 19.73 15.56 6.11
C ALA A 188 20.05 15.03 4.70
N LEU A 189 20.58 15.90 3.82
CA LEU A 189 21.01 15.50 2.48
C LEU A 189 22.26 14.62 2.55
N ASP A 190 23.24 14.99 3.37
CA ASP A 190 24.52 14.28 3.52
C ASP A 190 24.35 12.91 4.23
N GLU A 191 23.35 12.78 5.11
CA GLU A 191 23.04 11.54 5.83
C GLU A 191 22.26 10.52 4.99
N PHE A 192 21.72 10.92 3.82
CA PHE A 192 20.90 10.01 3.00
C PHE A 192 21.77 8.95 2.29
N PRO A 193 21.50 7.65 2.46
CA PRO A 193 22.39 6.59 1.99
C PRO A 193 22.25 6.22 0.50
N GLY A 194 21.28 6.80 -0.22
CA GLY A 194 20.93 6.42 -1.58
C GLY A 194 21.23 7.50 -2.64
N THR A 195 20.85 7.22 -3.88
CA THR A 195 20.96 8.19 -4.99
C THR A 195 20.03 9.37 -4.74
N LEU A 196 20.60 10.55 -4.56
CA LEU A 196 19.88 11.78 -4.24
C LEU A 196 20.26 12.91 -5.20
N THR A 197 19.25 13.52 -5.80
CA THR A 197 19.36 14.78 -6.56
C THR A 197 18.58 15.86 -5.82
N VAL A 198 19.17 17.04 -5.69
CA VAL A 198 18.56 18.19 -5.00
C VAL A 198 18.39 19.33 -6.00
N ILE A 199 17.23 19.99 -5.94
CA ILE A 199 16.92 21.17 -6.74
C ILE A 199 16.44 22.25 -5.79
N GLU A 200 16.96 23.47 -5.94
CA GLU A 200 16.41 24.66 -5.31
C GLU A 200 15.45 25.32 -6.30
N ALA A 201 14.20 25.49 -5.90
CA ALA A 201 13.18 26.14 -6.72
C ALA A 201 12.78 27.48 -6.10
N ASP A 202 12.53 28.48 -6.96
CA ASP A 202 12.08 29.79 -6.51
C ASP A 202 10.75 29.70 -5.75
N ARG A 203 10.62 30.54 -4.71
CA ARG A 203 9.44 30.59 -3.83
C ARG A 203 8.12 30.80 -4.58
N ASP A 204 8.16 31.56 -5.68
CA ASP A 204 6.99 31.95 -6.47
C ASP A 204 6.67 30.93 -7.57
N THR A 205 7.48 29.88 -7.72
CA THR A 205 7.21 28.80 -8.68
C THR A 205 5.93 28.06 -8.28
N PRO A 206 4.96 27.85 -9.19
CA PRO A 206 3.78 27.04 -8.89
C PRO A 206 4.17 25.64 -8.41
N PHE A 207 3.49 25.12 -7.39
CA PHE A 207 3.85 23.85 -6.75
C PHE A 207 3.96 22.67 -7.73
N GLY A 208 3.02 22.56 -8.67
CA GLY A 208 3.10 21.51 -9.69
C GLY A 208 4.30 21.67 -10.64
N ALA A 209 4.70 22.90 -10.95
CA ALA A 209 5.91 23.13 -11.75
C ALA A 209 7.18 22.71 -10.99
N VAL A 210 7.23 22.90 -9.67
CA VAL A 210 8.35 22.42 -8.83
C VAL A 210 8.44 20.89 -8.84
N LEU A 211 7.30 20.19 -8.73
CA LEU A 211 7.27 18.73 -8.86
C LEU A 211 7.72 18.26 -10.25
N ASN A 212 7.34 18.96 -11.32
CA ASN A 212 7.79 18.65 -12.68
C ASN A 212 9.30 18.84 -12.85
N GLN A 213 9.86 19.96 -12.36
CA GLN A 213 11.30 20.19 -12.38
C GLN A 213 12.08 19.05 -11.72
N ALA A 214 11.56 18.49 -10.62
CA ALA A 214 12.12 17.31 -9.99
C ALA A 214 11.98 16.04 -10.84
N ALA A 215 10.79 15.76 -11.35
CA ALA A 215 10.54 14.59 -12.21
C ALA A 215 11.40 14.59 -13.50
N GLU A 216 11.69 15.76 -14.05
CA GLU A 216 12.53 15.95 -15.24
C GLU A 216 14.01 15.58 -15.03
N ARG A 217 14.50 15.53 -13.77
CA ARG A 217 15.89 15.12 -13.47
C ARG A 217 16.12 13.62 -13.50
N SER A 218 15.05 12.84 -13.42
CA SER A 218 15.10 11.39 -13.42
C SER A 218 15.04 10.83 -14.85
N SER A 219 15.54 9.61 -15.05
CA SER A 219 15.23 8.77 -16.21
C SER A 219 14.55 7.44 -15.84
N ALA A 220 14.18 7.26 -14.56
CA ALA A 220 13.53 6.07 -14.04
C ALA A 220 12.19 5.77 -14.77
N GLY A 221 11.83 4.49 -14.88
CA GLY A 221 10.62 4.08 -15.60
C GLY A 221 9.33 4.48 -14.89
N LEU A 222 9.40 4.71 -13.58
CA LEU A 222 8.26 5.04 -12.72
C LEU A 222 8.55 6.30 -11.91
N ILE A 223 7.50 7.09 -11.65
CA ILE A 223 7.55 8.26 -10.79
C ILE A 223 6.61 8.02 -9.61
N ALA A 224 7.14 8.10 -8.39
CA ALA A 224 6.40 8.07 -7.14
C ALA A 224 6.39 9.48 -6.53
N LYS A 225 5.21 10.08 -6.33
CA LYS A 225 5.09 11.30 -5.55
C LYS A 225 5.26 10.99 -4.06
N TRP A 226 5.88 11.90 -3.33
CA TRP A 226 6.06 11.79 -1.88
C TRP A 226 5.75 13.13 -1.21
N ASP A 227 4.86 13.11 -0.22
CA ASP A 227 4.56 14.28 0.64
C ASP A 227 5.43 14.26 1.90
N ASP A 228 6.10 15.37 2.22
CA ASP A 228 7.11 15.47 3.29
C ASP A 228 6.53 15.42 4.72
N ASP A 229 5.21 15.63 4.89
CA ASP A 229 4.51 15.62 6.17
C ASP A 229 3.76 14.32 6.48
N ASP A 230 3.67 13.40 5.54
CA ASP A 230 2.99 12.13 5.72
C ASP A 230 3.90 11.04 6.31
N TRP A 231 3.28 9.92 6.68
CA TRP A 231 3.97 8.75 7.19
C TRP A 231 3.83 7.56 6.25
N TYR A 232 4.95 6.90 5.99
CA TYR A 232 5.07 5.79 5.05
C TYR A 232 5.82 4.63 5.69
N GLY A 233 5.22 3.45 5.61
CA GLY A 233 5.85 2.21 6.04
C GLY A 233 6.97 1.78 5.08
N PRO A 234 7.90 0.91 5.51
CA PRO A 234 9.07 0.51 4.72
C PRO A 234 8.73 -0.33 3.48
N GLU A 235 7.49 -0.77 3.35
CA GLU A 235 7.00 -1.57 2.21
C GLU A 235 6.10 -0.75 1.28
N HIS A 236 5.98 0.57 1.49
CA HIS A 236 5.04 1.43 0.77
C HIS A 236 5.24 1.36 -0.76
N ILE A 237 6.47 1.61 -1.23
CA ILE A 237 6.75 1.56 -2.68
C ILE A 237 6.62 0.13 -3.22
N ALA A 238 7.05 -0.88 -2.45
CA ALA A 238 6.92 -2.28 -2.85
C ALA A 238 5.45 -2.72 -2.99
N ASP A 239 4.55 -2.23 -2.13
CA ASP A 239 3.12 -2.49 -2.25
C ASP A 239 2.52 -1.83 -3.50
N LEU A 240 2.95 -0.61 -3.83
CA LEU A 240 2.53 0.05 -5.07
C LEU A 240 3.05 -0.72 -6.30
N LEU A 241 4.29 -1.19 -6.29
CA LEU A 241 4.86 -2.02 -7.35
C LEU A 241 4.10 -3.35 -7.50
N LEU A 242 3.80 -4.04 -6.40
CA LEU A 242 2.96 -5.24 -6.41
C LEU A 242 1.59 -4.93 -7.01
N ALA A 243 0.97 -3.82 -6.58
CA ALA A 243 -0.32 -3.37 -7.09
C ALA A 243 -0.31 -3.12 -8.59
N LYS A 244 0.73 -2.44 -9.08
CA LYS A 244 0.93 -2.22 -10.50
C LYS A 244 1.07 -3.54 -11.25
N ALA A 245 1.89 -4.46 -10.75
CA ALA A 245 2.15 -5.75 -11.39
C ALA A 245 0.89 -6.64 -11.48
N TYR A 246 0.09 -6.73 -10.41
CA TYR A 246 -1.09 -7.59 -10.42
C TYR A 246 -2.31 -6.97 -11.11
N SER A 247 -2.44 -5.64 -11.12
CA SER A 247 -3.57 -4.96 -11.75
C SER A 247 -3.31 -4.62 -13.22
N GLY A 248 -2.05 -4.42 -13.61
CA GLY A 248 -1.68 -3.85 -14.91
C GLY A 248 -2.14 -2.40 -15.07
N ALA A 249 -2.32 -1.66 -13.98
CA ALA A 249 -2.71 -0.26 -13.99
C ALA A 249 -1.56 0.65 -14.40
N ASP A 250 -1.89 1.76 -15.05
CA ASP A 250 -0.93 2.79 -15.46
C ASP A 250 -0.58 3.72 -14.30
N VAL A 251 -1.56 3.94 -13.41
CA VAL A 251 -1.42 4.68 -12.15
C VAL A 251 -1.89 3.80 -11.00
N VAL A 252 -1.10 3.78 -9.92
CA VAL A 252 -1.50 3.16 -8.66
C VAL A 252 -1.31 4.12 -7.50
N GLY A 253 -2.08 3.92 -6.45
CA GLY A 253 -1.93 4.62 -5.19
C GLY A 253 -2.73 3.94 -4.09
N THR A 254 -2.71 4.48 -2.88
CA THR A 254 -3.41 3.88 -1.75
C THR A 254 -4.71 4.61 -1.43
N ALA A 255 -5.58 3.94 -0.66
CA ALA A 255 -6.62 4.63 0.09
C ALA A 255 -5.99 5.47 1.21
N ALA A 256 -6.54 6.67 1.45
CA ALA A 256 -6.25 7.45 2.65
C ALA A 256 -7.09 6.88 3.81
N GLU A 257 -6.60 5.82 4.44
CA GLU A 257 -7.33 5.11 5.49
C GLU A 257 -7.02 5.65 6.88
N PHE A 258 -5.75 5.90 7.16
CA PHE A 258 -5.28 6.42 8.43
C PHE A 258 -5.00 7.92 8.33
N PHE A 259 -5.45 8.65 9.34
CA PHE A 259 -5.13 10.06 9.51
C PHE A 259 -4.61 10.30 10.91
N HIS A 260 -3.52 11.04 11.02
CA HIS A 260 -3.11 11.64 12.28
C HIS A 260 -3.58 13.10 12.32
N LEU A 261 -4.54 13.38 13.21
CA LEU A 261 -5.07 14.73 13.45
C LEU A 261 -4.22 15.36 14.56
N GLU A 262 -3.11 16.01 14.17
CA GLU A 262 -2.15 16.61 15.11
C GLU A 262 -2.79 17.56 16.13
N PRO A 263 -3.74 18.46 15.77
CA PRO A 263 -4.33 19.39 16.72
C PRO A 263 -5.12 18.71 17.84
N LEU A 264 -5.55 17.46 17.60
CA LEU A 264 -6.31 16.66 18.55
C LEU A 264 -5.46 15.56 19.20
N ASN A 265 -4.19 15.43 18.80
CA ASN A 265 -3.35 14.28 19.12
C ASN A 265 -4.12 12.96 18.97
N CYS A 266 -4.77 12.77 17.82
CA CYS A 266 -5.71 11.67 17.59
C CYS A 266 -5.40 10.98 16.27
N THR A 267 -5.34 9.65 16.29
CA THR A 267 -5.30 8.86 15.06
C THR A 267 -6.68 8.29 14.79
N ILE A 268 -7.14 8.47 13.56
CA ILE A 268 -8.39 7.86 13.11
C ILE A 268 -8.11 6.89 11.97
N ARG A 269 -9.00 5.89 11.85
CA ARG A 269 -9.12 5.06 10.67
C ARG A 269 -10.50 5.23 10.07
N ARG A 270 -10.57 5.39 8.77
CA ARG A 270 -11.83 5.37 8.00
C ARG A 270 -11.84 4.19 7.03
N THR A 271 -13.01 3.60 6.83
CA THR A 271 -13.21 2.44 5.94
C THR A 271 -14.24 2.70 4.83
N ASP A 272 -14.63 3.96 4.67
CA ASP A 272 -15.51 4.48 3.60
C ASP A 272 -14.82 4.50 2.22
N TYR A 273 -13.49 4.51 2.16
CA TYR A 273 -12.73 4.27 0.93
C TYR A 273 -12.51 2.78 0.69
N SER A 274 -13.03 2.27 -0.42
CA SER A 274 -12.72 0.89 -0.85
C SER A 274 -11.24 0.77 -1.25
N SER A 275 -10.57 -0.28 -0.82
CA SER A 275 -9.24 -0.67 -1.31
C SER A 275 -9.36 -1.83 -2.29
N GLU A 276 -8.31 -2.05 -3.07
CA GLU A 276 -8.22 -3.10 -4.07
C GLU A 276 -9.26 -2.96 -5.19
N VAL A 277 -9.43 -1.73 -5.69
CA VAL A 277 -10.46 -1.37 -6.69
C VAL A 277 -9.88 -0.55 -7.83
N TRP A 278 -10.50 -0.68 -9.01
CA TRP A 278 -10.39 0.32 -10.07
C TRP A 278 -11.15 1.58 -9.66
N THR A 279 -10.53 2.74 -9.83
CA THR A 279 -11.11 4.04 -9.40
C THR A 279 -10.55 5.16 -10.28
N ASP A 280 -10.97 6.38 -10.02
CA ASP A 280 -10.43 7.63 -10.58
C ASP A 280 -9.62 8.43 -9.53
N HIS A 281 -9.53 7.94 -8.29
CA HIS A 281 -8.95 8.68 -7.18
C HIS A 281 -8.13 7.82 -6.20
N VAL A 282 -6.93 8.30 -5.89
CA VAL A 282 -6.01 7.76 -4.86
C VAL A 282 -5.48 8.90 -3.99
N ALA A 283 -4.89 8.57 -2.83
CA ALA A 283 -4.26 9.56 -1.97
C ALA A 283 -3.08 10.24 -2.69
N GLY A 284 -3.03 11.57 -2.64
CA GLY A 284 -2.09 12.38 -3.44
C GLY A 284 -0.61 12.09 -3.19
N GLY A 285 -0.21 11.89 -1.93
CA GLY A 285 1.15 11.52 -1.56
C GLY A 285 1.56 10.08 -1.90
N THR A 286 0.69 9.32 -2.57
CA THR A 286 0.89 7.88 -2.83
C THR A 286 0.86 7.51 -4.30
N ILE A 287 0.82 8.52 -5.19
CA ILE A 287 0.73 8.30 -6.63
C ILE A 287 2.02 7.69 -7.14
N LEU A 288 1.93 6.50 -7.75
CA LEU A 288 2.95 5.90 -8.59
C LEU A 288 2.41 5.81 -10.02
N ILE A 289 3.14 6.35 -10.99
CA ILE A 289 2.73 6.47 -12.38
C ILE A 289 3.86 6.07 -13.34
N ASP A 290 3.51 5.46 -14.47
CA ASP A 290 4.46 5.26 -15.57
C ASP A 290 5.00 6.60 -16.05
N ARG A 291 6.33 6.75 -16.12
CA ARG A 291 6.96 7.98 -16.60
C ARG A 291 6.44 8.38 -17.98
N ARG A 292 6.24 7.41 -18.88
CA ARG A 292 5.70 7.66 -20.22
C ARG A 292 4.32 8.31 -20.16
N LEU A 293 3.40 7.78 -19.34
CA LEU A 293 2.07 8.36 -19.17
C LEU A 293 2.17 9.73 -18.50
N PHE A 294 3.02 9.88 -17.48
CA PHE A 294 3.25 11.17 -16.82
C PHE A 294 3.68 12.25 -17.82
N GLN A 295 4.59 11.94 -18.74
CA GLN A 295 5.03 12.84 -19.80
C GLN A 295 3.92 13.10 -20.83
N GLU A 296 3.19 12.07 -21.24
CA GLU A 296 2.09 12.16 -22.20
C GLU A 296 0.99 13.12 -21.74
N VAL A 297 0.67 13.11 -20.44
CA VAL A 297 -0.37 13.98 -19.86
C VAL A 297 0.13 15.35 -19.40
N GLY A 298 1.42 15.65 -19.62
CA GLY A 298 2.03 16.94 -19.26
C GLY A 298 2.39 17.10 -17.78
N GLY A 299 2.46 16.00 -17.02
CA GLY A 299 2.86 16.00 -15.62
C GLY A 299 1.87 16.69 -14.67
N PHE A 300 2.39 17.27 -13.59
CA PHE A 300 1.58 18.05 -12.66
C PHE A 300 1.23 19.41 -13.29
N ALA A 301 -0.05 19.80 -13.27
CA ALA A 301 -0.42 21.14 -13.74
C ALA A 301 0.31 22.22 -12.93
N PRO A 302 0.76 23.33 -13.55
CA PRO A 302 1.50 24.42 -12.90
C PRO A 302 0.56 25.28 -12.03
N LEU A 303 -0.06 24.66 -11.04
CA LEU A 303 -1.01 25.22 -10.11
C LEU A 303 -0.38 25.28 -8.71
N PRO A 304 -0.81 26.21 -7.85
CA PRO A 304 -0.35 26.27 -6.46
C PRO A 304 -0.88 25.12 -5.59
N GLY A 305 -1.94 24.41 -6.03
CA GLY A 305 -2.54 23.29 -5.31
C GLY A 305 -3.52 22.50 -6.17
N GLY A 306 -3.99 21.36 -5.67
CA GLY A 306 -4.89 20.46 -6.41
C GLY A 306 -4.22 19.72 -7.58
N VAL A 307 -2.88 19.70 -7.60
CA VAL A 307 -2.07 19.13 -8.67
C VAL A 307 -2.27 17.62 -8.82
N ASP A 308 -2.48 16.91 -7.71
CA ASP A 308 -2.72 15.46 -7.67
C ASP A 308 -4.01 15.10 -8.40
N SER A 309 -5.12 15.77 -8.05
CA SER A 309 -6.41 15.58 -8.70
C SER A 309 -6.37 15.94 -10.19
N HIS A 310 -5.58 16.94 -10.57
CA HIS A 310 -5.40 17.29 -11.97
C HIS A 310 -4.67 16.17 -12.73
N LEU A 311 -3.55 15.68 -12.19
CA LEU A 311 -2.78 14.59 -12.80
C LEU A 311 -3.63 13.33 -12.98
N LEU A 312 -4.39 12.92 -11.95
CA LEU A 312 -5.27 11.75 -12.03
C LEU A 312 -6.36 11.91 -13.09
N ARG A 313 -6.97 13.10 -13.19
CA ARG A 313 -7.97 13.39 -14.25
C ARG A 313 -7.35 13.37 -15.64
N ALA A 314 -6.15 13.93 -15.80
CA ALA A 314 -5.44 13.95 -17.08
C ALA A 314 -5.05 12.53 -17.51
N ALA A 315 -4.53 11.70 -16.59
CA ALA A 315 -4.27 10.28 -16.79
C ALA A 315 -5.52 9.50 -17.23
N ALA A 316 -6.64 9.68 -16.53
CA ALA A 316 -7.90 9.04 -16.89
C ALA A 316 -8.43 9.51 -18.25
N ALA A 317 -8.33 10.81 -18.56
CA ALA A 317 -8.73 11.38 -19.83
C ALA A 317 -7.90 10.87 -21.02
N ALA A 318 -6.63 10.52 -20.79
CA ALA A 318 -5.76 9.85 -21.76
C ALA A 318 -6.02 8.33 -21.88
N GLY A 319 -7.02 7.80 -21.17
CA GLY A 319 -7.35 6.37 -21.17
C GLY A 319 -6.53 5.53 -20.18
N GLY A 320 -5.69 6.16 -19.36
CA GLY A 320 -4.95 5.50 -18.30
C GLY A 320 -5.89 4.93 -17.23
N ARG A 321 -5.58 3.73 -16.74
CA ARG A 321 -6.36 3.05 -15.71
C ARG A 321 -5.71 3.25 -14.35
N ILE A 322 -6.50 3.70 -13.38
CA ILE A 322 -6.04 3.98 -12.02
C ILE A 322 -6.54 2.88 -11.07
N TYR A 323 -5.63 2.32 -10.29
CA TYR A 323 -5.94 1.28 -9.31
C TYR A 323 -5.56 1.72 -7.89
N ARG A 324 -6.48 1.50 -6.94
CA ARG A 324 -6.25 1.84 -5.54
C ARG A 324 -6.02 0.59 -4.71
N THR A 325 -4.82 0.45 -4.15
CA THR A 325 -4.44 -0.62 -3.22
C THR A 325 -4.77 -0.24 -1.76
N HIS A 326 -4.53 -1.16 -0.83
CA HIS A 326 -4.70 -0.93 0.61
C HIS A 326 -3.87 0.26 1.14
N GLY A 327 -4.42 0.98 2.12
CA GLY A 327 -3.78 2.14 2.77
C GLY A 327 -3.05 1.83 4.08
N LEU A 328 -2.92 0.56 4.48
CA LEU A 328 -2.40 0.18 5.80
C LEU A 328 -0.95 0.61 6.08
N GLY A 329 -0.13 0.79 5.03
CA GLY A 329 1.25 1.26 5.15
C GLY A 329 1.41 2.77 5.03
N TYR A 330 0.32 3.54 5.00
CA TYR A 330 0.33 4.98 4.78
C TYR A 330 -0.59 5.67 5.79
N MET A 331 -0.14 6.81 6.32
CA MET A 331 -0.95 7.64 7.20
C MET A 331 -0.75 9.11 6.86
N LEU A 332 -1.89 9.74 6.55
CA LEU A 332 -1.93 11.14 6.18
C LEU A 332 -1.84 12.00 7.45
N SER A 333 -0.91 12.96 7.49
CA SER A 333 -0.85 13.92 8.61
C SER A 333 -1.70 15.15 8.32
N ARG A 334 -2.50 15.54 9.31
CA ARG A 334 -3.27 16.78 9.30
C ARG A 334 -2.77 17.69 10.41
N SER A 335 -1.88 18.60 10.06
CA SER A 335 -1.36 19.65 10.92
C SER A 335 -2.26 20.91 10.93
N VAL A 336 -2.01 21.81 11.87
CA VAL A 336 -2.71 23.11 12.01
C VAL A 336 -2.37 24.08 10.86
N SER A 337 -1.26 23.88 10.15
CA SER A 337 -0.77 24.83 9.16
C SER A 337 -1.79 25.04 8.04
N GLY A 338 -2.10 26.32 7.75
CA GLY A 338 -3.09 26.77 6.76
C GLY A 338 -2.78 26.41 5.30
N ASP A 339 -1.79 25.55 5.06
CA ASP A 339 -1.28 25.14 3.75
C ASP A 339 -1.90 23.82 3.24
N HIS A 340 -2.75 23.18 4.03
CA HIS A 340 -3.50 22.01 3.57
C HIS A 340 -4.53 22.41 2.53
N THR A 341 -4.40 21.88 1.31
CA THR A 341 -5.34 22.09 0.20
C THR A 341 -6.77 21.60 0.50
N TRP A 342 -6.95 20.78 1.55
CA TRP A 342 -8.23 20.23 1.98
C TRP A 342 -8.75 20.94 3.23
N ARG A 343 -9.71 21.85 3.05
CA ARG A 343 -10.32 22.67 4.13
C ARG A 343 -11.48 21.98 4.84
N LEU A 344 -11.41 20.68 5.08
CA LEU A 344 -12.45 19.98 5.84
C LEU A 344 -12.23 20.20 7.34
N PRO A 345 -13.26 20.59 8.12
CA PRO A 345 -13.14 20.71 9.57
C PRO A 345 -12.73 19.38 10.22
N LEU A 346 -11.95 19.42 11.30
CA LEU A 346 -11.55 18.22 12.04
C LEU A 346 -12.76 17.35 12.46
N ALA A 347 -13.89 17.98 12.79
CA ALA A 347 -15.14 17.29 13.11
C ALA A 347 -15.65 16.39 11.98
N HIS A 348 -15.39 16.73 10.71
CA HIS A 348 -15.71 15.86 9.59
C HIS A 348 -14.95 14.54 9.69
N PHE A 349 -13.64 14.59 9.97
CA PHE A 349 -12.78 13.42 10.09
C PHE A 349 -13.21 12.51 11.24
N LEU A 350 -13.52 13.08 12.41
CA LEU A 350 -14.04 12.31 13.55
C LEU A 350 -15.37 11.63 13.24
N ARG A 351 -16.28 12.31 12.51
CA ARG A 351 -17.61 11.76 12.20
C ARG A 351 -17.57 10.54 11.27
N VAL A 352 -16.64 10.51 10.33
CA VAL A 352 -16.53 9.41 9.34
C VAL A 352 -15.51 8.34 9.75
N ALA A 353 -14.90 8.49 10.92
CA ALA A 353 -13.95 7.52 11.44
C ALA A 353 -14.67 6.25 11.92
N THR A 354 -14.24 5.11 11.40
CA THR A 354 -14.62 3.78 11.87
C THR A 354 -13.91 3.46 13.19
N ASN A 355 -12.65 3.89 13.31
CA ASN A 355 -11.88 3.78 14.55
C ASN A 355 -11.25 5.10 14.95
N GLN A 356 -11.11 5.31 16.26
CA GLN A 356 -10.49 6.50 16.83
C GLN A 356 -9.65 6.13 18.05
N TRP A 357 -8.41 6.62 18.08
CA TRP A 357 -7.50 6.40 19.19
C TRP A 357 -6.75 7.68 19.55
N HIS A 358 -6.55 7.90 20.85
CA HIS A 358 -5.66 8.95 21.32
C HIS A 358 -4.19 8.62 21.02
N GLY A 359 -3.43 9.62 20.62
CA GLY A 359 -2.02 9.54 20.25
C GLY A 359 -1.80 9.07 18.82
N PHE A 360 -0.53 8.82 18.51
CA PHE A 360 -0.06 8.23 17.26
C PHE A 360 -0.29 6.71 17.29
N ARG A 361 -1.28 6.22 16.53
CA ARG A 361 -1.75 4.82 16.55
C ARG A 361 -1.94 4.27 15.13
N PRO A 362 -0.85 4.10 14.37
CA PRO A 362 -0.94 3.58 13.02
C PRO A 362 -1.19 2.07 12.99
N SER A 363 -1.41 1.55 11.79
CA SER A 363 -1.31 0.10 11.52
C SER A 363 0.09 -0.43 11.86
N LEU A 364 0.16 -1.72 12.19
CA LEU A 364 1.42 -2.45 12.38
C LEU A 364 2.28 -2.48 11.12
N LEU A 365 1.73 -2.19 9.93
CA LEU A 365 2.51 -2.16 8.68
C LEU A 365 3.29 -0.85 8.49
N LEU A 366 3.05 0.17 9.31
CA LEU A 366 3.85 1.39 9.27
C LEU A 366 5.25 1.18 9.88
N GLU A 367 5.45 0.12 10.67
CA GLU A 367 6.71 -0.17 11.38
C GLU A 367 7.29 1.07 12.06
N THR A 368 6.47 1.73 12.89
CA THR A 368 6.91 2.92 13.62
C THR A 368 8.19 2.60 14.39
N PRO A 369 9.25 3.40 14.22
CA PRO A 369 10.48 3.22 14.99
C PRO A 369 10.25 3.44 16.49
#